data_AF-A0A364GNV5-F1
#
_entry.id   AF-A0A364GNV5-F1
#
_cell.length_a   1.000
_cell.length_b   1.000
_cell.length_c   1.000
_cell.angle_alpha   90.00
_cell.angle_beta   90.00
_cell.angle_gamma   90.00
#
_symmetry.space_group_name_H-M   'P 1'
#
loop_
_entity.id
_entity.type
_entity.pdbx_description
1 polymer ?
#
loop_
_entity_poly.entity_id
_entity_poly.type
_entity_poly.pdbx_seq_one_letter_code
_entity_poly.pdbx_strand_id
1 'polypeptide(L)' 'MYLLSHLFLMLTKNAEKAAKERTDAYLAEATDIYDLEFRMRKIDRDAALNRPYSIGAR' A
#
# COMPACT_ATOMS: atom_id res chain seq x y z
N MET A 1 -7.73 29.82 0.38
CA MET A 1 -8.12 28.39 0.35
C MET A 1 -6.88 27.51 0.18
N TYR A 2 -6.06 27.36 1.23
CA TYR A 2 -4.83 26.53 1.17
C TYR A 2 -4.61 25.68 2.43
N LEU A 3 -5.24 26.05 3.55
CA LEU A 3 -5.12 25.34 4.82
C LEU A 3 -5.69 23.92 4.72
N LEU A 4 -6.86 23.77 4.10
CA LEU A 4 -7.54 22.48 3.96
C LEU A 4 -6.73 21.51 3.08
N SER A 5 -6.16 22.02 1.98
CA SER A 5 -5.31 21.22 1.09
C SER A 5 -4.03 20.75 1.77
N HIS A 6 -3.41 21.60 2.60
CA HIS A 6 -2.22 21.21 3.38
C HIS A 6 -2.56 20.19 4.47
N LEU A 7 -3.70 20.35 5.15
CA LEU A 7 -4.16 19.39 6.15
C LEU A 7 -4.43 18.03 5.51
N PHE A 8 -5.09 18.03 4.34
CA PHE A 8 -5.32 16.81 3.56
C PHE A 8 -4.00 16.17 3.13
N LEU A 9 -3.04 16.96 2.63
CA LEU A 9 -1.73 16.45 2.23
C LEU A 9 -0.91 15.87 3.40
N MET A 10 -1.00 16.47 4.59
CA MET A 10 -0.39 15.92 5.81
C MET A 10 -1.07 14.61 6.22
N LEU A 11 -2.40 14.55 6.14
CA LEU A 11 -3.17 13.38 6.50
C LEU A 11 -2.93 12.20 5.54
N THR A 12 -2.89 12.46 4.23
CA THR A 12 -2.59 11.42 3.23
C THR A 12 -1.18 10.87 3.39
N LYS A 13 -0.18 11.73 3.61
CA LYS A 13 1.20 11.30 3.91
C LYS A 13 1.27 10.41 5.15
N ASN A 14 0.48 10.68 6.18
CA ASN A 14 0.44 9.85 7.37
C ASN A 14 -0.27 8.50 7.12
N ALA A 15 -1.36 8.52 6.33
CA ALA A 15 -2.08 7.31 5.96
C ALA A 15 -1.22 6.35 5.13
N GLU A 16 -0.44 6.86 4.18
CA GLU A 16 0.51 6.06 3.39
C GLU A 16 1.60 5.44 4.28
N LYS A 17 2.14 6.21 5.25
CA LYS A 17 3.10 5.69 6.22
C LYS A 17 2.51 4.58 7.08
N ALA A 18 1.31 4.77 7.62
CA ALA A 18 0.63 3.76 8.42
C ALA A 18 0.29 2.50 7.61
N ALA A 19 -0.07 2.65 6.33
CA ALA A 19 -0.28 1.51 5.44
C ALA A 19 1.02 0.73 5.22
N LYS A 20 2.13 1.44 4.99
CA LYS A 20 3.45 0.82 4.83
C LYS A 20 3.92 0.10 6.11
N GLU A 21 3.75 0.71 7.27
CA GLU A 21 4.12 0.06 8.54
C GLU A 21 3.33 -1.23 8.77
N ARG A 22 2.06 -1.28 8.37
CA ARG A 22 1.25 -2.51 8.42
C ARG A 22 1.75 -3.57 7.44
N THR A 23 2.14 -3.21 6.22
CA THR A 23 2.71 -4.18 5.27
C THR A 23 4.05 -4.70 5.75
N ASP A 24 4.89 -3.83 6.30
CA ASP A 24 6.21 -4.19 6.81
C ASP A 24 6.08 -5.13 8.02
N ALA A 25 5.15 -4.86 8.94
CA ALA A 25 4.84 -5.76 10.06
C ALA A 25 4.30 -7.12 9.58
N TYR A 26 3.40 -7.13 8.58
CA TYR A 26 2.86 -8.36 8.00
C TYR A 26 3.93 -9.20 7.29
N LEU A 27 4.91 -8.57 6.65
CA LEU A 27 6.04 -9.26 6.03
C LEU A 27 7.07 -9.74 7.08
N ALA A 28 7.28 -8.97 8.14
CA ALA A 28 8.21 -9.33 9.23
C ALA A 28 7.74 -10.54 10.05
N GLU A 29 6.44 -10.82 10.06
CA GLU A 29 5.87 -12.01 10.71
C GLU A 29 6.04 -13.30 9.88
N ALA A 30 6.59 -13.22 8.66
CA ALA A 30 6.85 -14.41 7.85
C ALA A 30 7.82 -15.37 8.56
N THR A 31 7.40 -16.62 8.71
CA THR A 31 8.17 -17.64 9.43
C THR A 31 9.24 -18.30 8.55
N ASP A 32 8.99 -18.37 7.24
CA ASP A 32 9.90 -18.92 6.26
C ASP A 32 9.88 -18.11 4.95
N ILE A 33 10.77 -18.46 4.02
CA ILE A 33 10.93 -17.78 2.73
C ILE A 33 9.67 -17.95 1.86
N TYR A 34 8.99 -19.09 1.96
CA TYR A 34 7.82 -19.38 1.12
C TYR A 34 6.58 -18.61 1.60
N ASP A 35 6.38 -18.48 2.90
CA ASP A 35 5.37 -17.64 3.54
C ASP A 35 5.63 -16.17 3.18
N LEU A 36 6.90 -15.73 3.22
CA LEU A 36 7.26 -14.38 2.79
C LEU A 36 6.89 -14.14 1.32
N GLU A 37 7.26 -15.05 0.41
CA GLU A 37 6.91 -14.95 -1.00
C GLU A 37 5.39 -14.94 -1.23
N PHE A 38 4.66 -15.78 -0.52
CA PHE A 38 3.21 -15.84 -0.62
C PHE A 38 2.57 -14.52 -0.16
N ARG A 39 3.02 -13.99 0.97
CA ARG A 39 2.57 -12.71 1.52
C ARG A 39 2.90 -11.54 0.59
N MET A 40 4.10 -11.51 0.01
CA MET A 40 4.48 -10.50 -0.99
C MET A 40 3.59 -10.57 -2.23
N ARG A 41 3.39 -11.77 -2.81
CA ARG A 41 2.51 -11.95 -3.97
C ARG A 41 1.07 -11.53 -3.69
N LYS A 42 0.58 -11.74 -2.46
CA LYS A 42 -0.74 -11.29 -2.05
C LYS A 42 -0.83 -9.76 -2.07
N ILE A 43 0.16 -9.07 -1.49
CA ILE A 43 0.22 -7.60 -1.50
C ILE A 43 0.26 -7.08 -2.94
N ASP A 44 1.09 -7.67 -3.81
CA ASP A 44 1.19 -7.26 -5.22
C ASP A 44 -0.13 -7.46 -5.98
N ARG A 45 -0.83 -8.57 -5.72
CA ARG A 45 -2.15 -8.84 -6.32
C ARG A 45 -3.18 -7.81 -5.85
N ASP A 46 -3.25 -7.53 -4.56
CA ASP A 46 -4.18 -6.55 -4.01
C ASP A 46 -3.88 -5.14 -4.54
N ALA A 47 -2.61 -4.78 -4.67
CA ALA A 47 -2.19 -3.52 -5.29
C ALA A 47 -2.57 -3.44 -6.78
N ALA A 48 -2.46 -4.55 -7.52
CA ALA A 48 -2.88 -4.63 -8.92
C ALA A 48 -4.40 -4.51 -9.08
N LEU A 49 -5.19 -5.10 -8.17
CA LEU A 49 -6.66 -4.99 -8.16
C LEU A 49 -7.13 -3.59 -7.78
N ASN A 50 -6.41 -2.91 -6.89
CA ASN A 50 -6.74 -1.56 -6.44
C ASN A 50 -6.21 -0.47 -7.39
N ARG A 51 -5.51 -0.83 -8.48
CA ARG A 51 -5.21 0.13 -9.54
C ARG A 51 -6.51 0.46 -10.28
N PRO A 52 -6.88 1.74 -10.38
CA PRO A 52 -8.00 2.12 -11.23
C PRO A 52 -7.70 1.64 -12.65
N TYR A 53 -8.66 0.95 -13.27
CA TYR A 53 -8.55 0.53 -14.66
C TYR A 53 -8.43 1.78 -15.52
N SER A 54 -7.20 2.18 -15.87
CA SER A 54 -6.99 3.29 -16.80
C SER A 54 -7.34 2.78 -18.19
N ILE A 55 -8.47 3.22 -18.72
CA ILE A 55 -8.85 3.10 -20.13
C ILE A 55 -7.77 3.85 -20.94
N GLY A 56 -6.68 3.18 -21.29
CA GLY A 56 -5.54 3.85 -21.93
C GLY A 56 -4.31 2.97 -22.14
N ALA A 57 -4.27 1.75 -21.59
CA ALA A 57 -3.26 0.76 -21.95
C ALA A 57 -3.86 -0.22 -22.97
N ARG A 58 -3.89 0.18 -24.24
CA ARG A 58 -4.00 -0.72 -25.39
C ARG A 58 -2.83 -0.46 -26.31
#